data_AF-A0ABD6ENH2-F1
#
_entry.id   AF-A0ABD6ENH2-F1
#
_cell.length_a   1.000
_cell.length_b   1.000
_cell.length_c   1.000
_cell.angle_alpha   90.00
_cell.angle_beta   90.00
_cell.angle_gamma   90.00
#
_symmetry.space_group_name_H-M   'P 1'
#
loop_
_entity.id
_entity.type
_entity.pdbx_description
1 polymer ?
#
loop_
_entity_poly.entity_id
_entity_poly.type
_entity_poly.pdbx_seq_one_letter_code
_entity_poly.pdbx_strand_id
1 'polypeptide(L)'
;MDADGEQTTELEVLESIFGGDECFSKVSENTFQYRFGEDGHFKSFVIEIVWPKEYPAVVPEINLDIFYNKHLQANVKETIRSALQAEAESYVGMAATFSLIEYAKEHYDELVKDQKEKEELTDDGNCGTNIKICADDDESNVIDGMRKLKMTKAQKRRMWDRTDASKAGERERGWNWVDILKHLSQTRDS
;
A
#
# COMPACT_ATOMS: atom_id res chain seq x y z
N MET A 1 25.01 -4.36 31.24
CA MET A 1 23.86 -4.52 30.34
C MET A 1 24.35 -3.93 29.07
N ASP A 2 24.84 -4.83 28.25
CA ASP A 2 25.71 -4.56 27.14
C ASP A 2 24.79 -4.79 25.95
N ALA A 3 24.02 -3.74 25.64
CA ALA A 3 22.84 -3.79 24.79
C ALA A 3 23.13 -4.44 23.44
N ASP A 4 24.31 -4.16 22.85
CA ASP A 4 24.77 -4.80 21.61
C ASP A 4 24.92 -6.33 21.74
N GLY A 5 25.37 -6.83 22.90
CA GLY A 5 25.50 -8.26 23.18
C GLY A 5 24.16 -8.94 23.46
N GLU A 6 23.25 -8.25 24.14
CA GLU A 6 21.87 -8.72 24.34
C GLU A 6 21.14 -8.81 22.98
N GLN A 7 21.29 -7.79 22.12
CA GLN A 7 20.78 -7.77 20.74
C GLN A 7 21.36 -8.89 19.87
N THR A 8 22.67 -9.16 19.89
CA THR A 8 23.23 -10.26 19.08
C THR A 8 22.71 -11.62 19.53
N THR A 9 22.52 -11.86 20.83
CA THR A 9 21.93 -13.12 21.31
C THR A 9 20.46 -13.28 20.93
N GLU A 10 19.66 -12.20 20.93
CA GLU A 10 18.28 -12.28 20.42
C GLU A 10 18.25 -12.52 18.91
N LEU A 11 19.16 -11.89 18.15
CA LEU A 11 19.29 -12.07 16.71
C LEU A 11 19.65 -13.52 16.33
N GLU A 12 20.61 -14.15 17.03
CA GLU A 12 20.93 -15.58 16.82
C GLU A 12 19.74 -16.49 17.13
N VAL A 13 18.95 -16.18 18.15
CA VAL A 13 17.72 -16.92 18.49
C VAL A 13 16.64 -16.72 17.41
N LEU A 14 16.43 -15.50 16.91
CA LEU A 14 15.52 -15.23 15.80
C LEU A 14 15.92 -15.98 14.53
N GLU A 15 17.20 -15.98 14.16
CA GLU A 15 17.68 -16.73 12.99
C GLU A 15 17.56 -18.25 13.20
N SER A 16 17.69 -18.76 14.42
CA SER A 16 17.44 -20.17 14.74
C SER A 16 15.96 -20.57 14.73
N ILE A 17 15.03 -19.64 14.98
CA ILE A 17 13.57 -19.89 14.98
C ILE A 17 12.98 -19.70 13.58
N PHE A 18 13.36 -18.62 12.90
CA PHE A 18 12.77 -18.17 11.64
C PHE A 18 13.64 -18.40 10.40
N GLY A 19 14.82 -19.02 10.54
CA GLY A 19 15.77 -19.27 9.42
C GLY A 19 15.26 -20.18 8.29
N GLY A 20 14.03 -20.69 8.39
CA GLY A 20 13.30 -21.40 7.33
C GLY A 20 11.86 -20.91 7.12
N ASP A 21 11.49 -19.75 7.66
CA ASP A 21 10.15 -19.16 7.55
C ASP A 21 10.13 -18.04 6.49
N GLU A 22 9.43 -18.26 5.37
CA GLU A 22 9.29 -17.29 4.27
C GLU A 22 8.55 -16.00 4.67
N CYS A 23 7.86 -16.00 5.82
CA CYS A 23 7.20 -14.83 6.37
C CYS A 23 8.18 -13.86 7.07
N PHE A 24 9.35 -14.33 7.52
CA PHE A 24 10.37 -13.50 8.16
C PHE A 24 11.36 -12.92 7.15
N SER A 25 11.84 -11.69 7.38
CA SER A 25 12.80 -11.03 6.52
C SER A 25 13.66 -10.04 7.31
N LYS A 26 14.94 -10.37 7.48
CA LYS A 26 15.94 -9.48 8.08
C LYS A 26 16.35 -8.42 7.06
N VAL A 27 15.94 -7.17 7.30
CA VAL A 27 16.27 -6.01 6.43
C VAL A 27 17.63 -5.42 6.82
N SER A 28 17.97 -5.46 8.09
CA SER A 28 19.27 -5.04 8.66
C SER A 28 19.48 -5.74 10.02
N GLU A 29 20.66 -5.58 10.61
CA GLU A 29 20.99 -6.16 11.93
C GLU A 29 20.08 -5.64 13.05
N ASN A 30 19.54 -4.43 12.90
CA ASN A 30 18.60 -3.79 13.82
C ASN A 30 17.18 -3.63 13.22
N THR A 31 16.84 -4.35 12.14
CA THR A 31 15.52 -4.17 11.47
C THR A 31 15.00 -5.46 10.87
N PHE A 32 13.85 -5.90 11.37
CA PHE A 32 13.24 -7.18 11.05
C PHE A 32 11.81 -6.95 10.54
N GLN A 33 11.42 -7.69 9.51
CA GLN A 33 10.06 -7.70 8.98
C GLN A 33 9.44 -9.09 9.16
N TYR A 34 8.17 -9.13 9.57
CA TYR A 34 7.37 -10.37 9.60
C TYR A 34 6.03 -10.17 8.89
N ARG A 35 5.65 -11.12 8.02
CA ARG A 35 4.42 -11.11 7.22
C ARG A 35 3.32 -11.93 7.88
N PHE A 36 2.11 -11.39 7.87
CA PHE A 36 0.90 -11.99 8.43
C PHE A 36 -0.18 -12.09 7.35
N GLY A 37 -0.93 -13.19 7.33
CA GLY A 37 -1.98 -13.45 6.36
C GLY A 37 -1.50 -13.99 5.01
N GLU A 38 -2.44 -14.35 4.14
CA GLU A 38 -2.18 -14.90 2.81
C GLU A 38 -1.75 -13.83 1.80
N ASP A 39 -0.83 -14.15 0.89
CA ASP A 39 -0.32 -13.18 -0.08
C ASP A 39 -1.40 -12.68 -1.05
N GLY A 40 -1.48 -11.35 -1.17
CA GLY A 40 -2.50 -10.67 -1.96
C GLY A 40 -3.87 -10.51 -1.27
N HIS A 41 -4.06 -11.06 -0.06
CA HIS A 41 -5.31 -10.91 0.67
C HIS A 41 -5.44 -9.51 1.28
N PHE A 42 -6.64 -8.89 1.24
CA PHE A 42 -6.86 -7.53 1.76
C PHE A 42 -6.69 -7.36 3.28
N LYS A 43 -6.39 -8.45 4.00
CA LYS A 43 -6.05 -8.49 5.44
C LYS A 43 -4.57 -8.77 5.71
N SER A 44 -3.76 -9.15 4.72
CA SER A 44 -2.35 -9.42 4.96
C SER A 44 -1.59 -8.14 5.30
N PHE A 45 -0.54 -8.23 6.11
CA PHE A 45 0.30 -7.10 6.46
C PHE A 45 1.72 -7.55 6.82
N VAL A 46 2.65 -6.61 6.80
CA VAL A 46 4.01 -6.80 7.32
C VAL A 46 4.20 -5.86 8.51
N ILE A 47 4.67 -6.37 9.65
CA ILE A 47 5.20 -5.55 10.74
C ILE A 47 6.69 -5.37 10.48
N GLU A 48 7.20 -4.14 10.62
CA GLU A 48 8.62 -3.86 10.72
C GLU A 48 8.95 -3.49 12.17
N ILE A 49 9.94 -4.15 12.76
CA ILE A 49 10.41 -3.93 14.12
C ILE A 49 11.86 -3.45 14.05
N VAL A 50 12.11 -2.27 14.62
CA VAL A 50 13.43 -1.61 14.62
C VAL A 50 13.98 -1.55 16.05
N TRP A 51 15.24 -1.94 16.22
CA TRP A 51 15.93 -1.83 17.52
C TRP A 51 16.64 -0.48 17.66
N PRO A 52 16.20 0.41 18.58
CA PRO A 52 17.02 1.55 18.99
C PRO A 52 18.29 1.07 19.71
N LYS A 53 19.28 1.96 19.88
CA LYS A 53 20.57 1.61 20.52
C LYS A 53 20.43 1.25 22.00
N GLU A 54 19.35 1.72 22.60
CA GLU A 54 18.99 1.54 23.99
C GLU A 54 18.13 0.28 24.23
N TYR A 55 17.75 -0.46 23.18
CA TYR A 55 17.05 -1.75 23.28
C TYR A 55 17.99 -2.86 23.81
N PRO A 56 17.57 -3.75 24.73
CA PRO A 56 16.19 -3.98 25.19
C PRO A 56 15.72 -3.09 26.36
N ALA A 57 16.54 -2.17 26.88
CA ALA A 57 16.15 -1.29 27.98
C ALA A 57 15.13 -0.19 27.58
N VAL A 58 14.82 -0.06 26.29
CA VAL A 58 13.73 0.74 25.71
C VAL A 58 12.95 -0.14 24.73
N VAL A 59 11.64 0.07 24.60
CA VAL A 59 10.78 -0.64 23.64
C VAL A 59 11.30 -0.49 22.19
N PRO A 60 11.13 -1.52 21.33
CA PRO A 60 11.48 -1.42 19.92
C PRO A 60 10.48 -0.52 19.17
N GLU A 61 10.94 0.12 18.09
CA GLU A 61 10.07 0.96 17.26
C GLU A 61 9.29 0.09 16.26
N ILE A 62 7.95 0.22 16.29
CA ILE A 62 7.02 -0.60 15.49
C ILE A 62 6.51 0.21 14.29
N ASN A 63 7.00 -0.14 13.11
CA ASN A 63 6.61 0.48 11.84
C ASN A 63 5.60 -0.39 11.06
N LEU A 64 4.62 0.29 10.47
CA LEU A 64 3.52 -0.27 9.67
C LEU A 64 3.29 0.51 8.37
N ASP A 65 4.12 1.52 8.05
CA ASP A 65 4.01 2.31 6.81
C ASP A 65 4.92 1.80 5.67
N ILE A 66 5.13 0.48 5.68
CA ILE A 66 5.78 -0.29 4.61
C ILE A 66 4.89 -0.25 3.36
N PHE A 67 5.49 -0.25 2.16
CA PHE A 67 4.77 -0.26 0.88
C PHE A 67 3.73 -1.38 0.78
N TYR A 68 4.01 -2.57 1.35
CA TYR A 68 3.09 -3.71 1.37
C TYR A 68 1.76 -3.35 2.06
N ASN A 69 1.79 -2.52 3.11
CA ASN A 69 0.63 -2.19 3.95
C ASN A 69 -0.27 -1.07 3.39
N LYS A 70 -0.23 -0.80 2.07
CA LYS A 70 -0.97 0.31 1.45
C LYS A 70 -2.49 0.09 1.35
N HIS A 71 -2.95 -1.16 1.38
CA HIS A 71 -4.36 -1.52 1.40
C HIS A 71 -4.98 -1.48 2.80
N LEU A 72 -4.16 -1.47 3.86
CA LEU A 72 -4.65 -1.36 5.24
C LEU A 72 -5.23 0.04 5.50
N GLN A 73 -6.38 0.08 6.17
CA GLN A 73 -6.98 1.32 6.63
C GLN A 73 -6.14 1.94 7.78
N ALA A 74 -6.05 3.27 7.84
CA ALA A 74 -5.25 3.97 8.86
C ALA A 74 -5.64 3.54 10.29
N ASN A 75 -6.94 3.47 10.58
CA ASN A 75 -7.50 2.99 11.85
C ASN A 75 -6.96 1.59 12.24
N VAL A 76 -6.82 0.69 11.26
CA VAL A 76 -6.30 -0.67 11.48
C VAL A 76 -4.81 -0.64 11.79
N LYS A 77 -4.03 0.19 11.07
CA LYS A 77 -2.60 0.42 11.41
C LYS A 77 -2.44 0.99 12.82
N GLU A 78 -3.31 1.93 13.22
CA GLU A 78 -3.29 2.54 14.55
C GLU A 78 -3.65 1.53 15.65
N THR A 79 -4.66 0.68 15.44
CA THR A 79 -5.00 -0.44 16.36
C THR A 79 -3.83 -1.41 16.51
N ILE A 80 -3.22 -1.86 15.39
CA ILE A 80 -2.07 -2.79 15.41
C ILE A 80 -0.88 -2.17 16.15
N ARG A 81 -0.53 -0.91 15.84
CA ARG A 81 0.55 -0.19 16.55
C ARG A 81 0.25 -0.06 18.04
N SER A 82 -0.96 0.36 18.41
CA SER A 82 -1.32 0.59 19.81
C SER A 82 -1.33 -0.70 20.63
N ALA A 83 -1.76 -1.83 20.05
CA ALA A 83 -1.75 -3.13 20.72
C ALA A 83 -0.31 -3.62 20.95
N LEU A 84 0.52 -3.62 19.91
CA LEU A 84 1.91 -4.07 19.98
C LEU A 84 2.79 -3.16 20.84
N GLN A 85 2.53 -1.85 20.86
CA GLN A 85 3.25 -0.92 21.71
C GLN A 85 2.92 -1.13 23.20
N ALA A 86 1.64 -1.37 23.54
CA ALA A 86 1.23 -1.70 24.91
C ALA A 86 1.79 -3.05 25.37
N GLU A 87 1.85 -4.04 24.48
CA GLU A 87 2.46 -5.35 24.77
C GLU A 87 3.99 -5.21 24.94
N ALA A 88 4.67 -4.40 24.11
CA ALA A 88 6.10 -4.13 24.22
C ALA A 88 6.51 -3.48 25.56
N GLU A 89 5.65 -2.63 26.14
CA GLU A 89 5.90 -2.04 27.47
C GLU A 89 6.02 -3.10 28.59
N SER A 90 5.43 -4.29 28.40
CA SER A 90 5.55 -5.42 29.35
C SER A 90 6.89 -6.17 29.27
N TYR A 91 7.64 -6.03 28.17
CA TYR A 91 8.91 -6.74 27.94
C TYR A 91 10.14 -5.82 28.05
N VAL A 92 10.00 -4.59 28.53
CA VAL A 92 11.12 -3.66 28.72
C VAL A 92 12.20 -4.26 29.63
N GLY A 93 13.43 -4.31 29.13
CA GLY A 93 14.57 -4.97 29.76
C GLY A 93 14.75 -6.45 29.39
N MET A 94 14.00 -6.97 28.41
CA MET A 94 14.09 -8.34 27.90
C MET A 94 13.96 -8.39 26.38
N ALA A 95 14.35 -9.53 25.79
CA ALA A 95 14.10 -9.84 24.38
C ALA A 95 12.59 -9.89 24.10
N ALA A 96 12.10 -9.01 23.22
CA ALA A 96 10.67 -8.78 23.01
C ALA A 96 10.18 -9.14 21.60
N THR A 97 11.07 -9.27 20.60
CA THR A 97 10.65 -9.36 19.18
C THR A 97 9.85 -10.63 18.87
N PHE A 98 10.29 -11.77 19.40
CA PHE A 98 9.61 -13.05 19.25
C PHE A 98 8.20 -12.99 19.86
N SER A 99 8.07 -12.46 21.08
CA SER A 99 6.79 -12.27 21.77
C SER A 99 5.85 -11.32 21.01
N LEU A 100 6.37 -10.23 20.45
CA LEU A 100 5.59 -9.32 19.59
C LEU A 100 5.08 -10.02 18.31
N ILE A 101 5.89 -10.90 17.71
CA ILE A 101 5.50 -11.68 16.53
C ILE A 101 4.45 -12.73 16.89
N GLU A 102 4.59 -13.44 18.03
CA GLU A 102 3.57 -14.40 18.49
C GLU A 102 2.26 -13.71 18.87
N TYR A 103 2.30 -12.61 19.64
CA TYR A 103 1.12 -11.81 19.96
C TYR A 103 0.37 -11.34 18.70
N ALA A 104 1.11 -10.87 17.69
CA ALA A 104 0.53 -10.49 16.40
C ALA A 104 -0.07 -11.67 15.60
N LYS A 105 0.41 -12.91 15.81
CA LYS A 105 -0.19 -14.13 15.24
C LYS A 105 -1.47 -14.51 15.99
N GLU A 106 -1.44 -14.55 17.31
CA GLU A 106 -2.58 -14.96 18.15
C GLU A 106 -3.76 -13.98 18.02
N HIS A 107 -3.49 -12.67 18.03
CA HIS A 107 -4.52 -11.64 17.89
C HIS A 107 -4.79 -11.22 16.43
N TYR A 108 -4.24 -11.92 15.42
CA TYR A 108 -4.36 -11.55 14.00
C TYR A 108 -5.80 -11.25 13.57
N ASP A 109 -6.76 -12.14 13.87
CA ASP A 109 -8.17 -11.97 13.49
C ASP A 109 -8.87 -10.78 14.18
N GLU A 110 -8.42 -10.41 15.38
CA GLU A 110 -8.93 -9.22 16.10
C GLU A 110 -8.34 -7.94 15.52
N LEU A 111 -7.04 -7.94 15.23
CA LEU A 111 -6.31 -6.83 14.62
C LEU A 111 -6.84 -6.47 13.23
N VAL A 112 -7.20 -7.46 12.40
CA VAL A 112 -7.75 -7.26 11.04
C VAL A 112 -9.29 -7.21 11.00
N LYS A 113 -9.96 -7.16 12.15
CA LYS A 113 -11.43 -7.25 12.25
C LYS A 113 -12.16 -6.09 11.58
N ASP A 114 -11.64 -4.87 11.74
CA ASP A 114 -12.19 -3.65 11.14
C ASP A 114 -11.67 -3.39 9.71
N GLN A 115 -10.71 -4.18 9.23
CA GLN A 115 -10.20 -4.13 7.86
C GLN A 115 -11.27 -4.68 6.90
N LYS A 116 -12.14 -3.78 6.43
CA LYS A 116 -13.11 -4.06 5.38
C LYS A 116 -12.42 -4.13 4.04
N GLU A 117 -12.85 -5.09 3.21
CA GLU A 117 -12.47 -5.18 1.80
C GLU A 117 -12.77 -3.84 1.12
N LYS A 118 -11.71 -3.17 0.66
CA LYS A 118 -11.80 -1.87 0.00
C LYS A 118 -11.98 -2.14 -1.48
N GLU A 119 -13.24 -2.14 -1.95
CA GLU A 119 -13.59 -2.22 -3.38
C GLU A 119 -12.62 -1.34 -4.19
N GLU A 120 -12.07 -1.89 -5.28
CA GLU A 120 -10.93 -1.31 -6.01
C GLU A 120 -11.25 0.07 -6.62
N LEU A 121 -11.06 1.11 -5.81
CA LEU A 121 -10.91 2.48 -6.29
C LEU A 121 -9.55 2.59 -6.98
N THR A 122 -9.54 2.26 -8.26
CA THR A 122 -8.44 2.43 -9.21
C THR A 122 -7.69 3.74 -8.97
N ASP A 123 -6.41 3.63 -8.60
CA ASP A 123 -5.53 4.78 -8.37
C ASP A 123 -5.05 5.37 -9.70
N ASP A 124 -5.91 6.18 -10.32
CA ASP A 124 -5.49 7.17 -11.33
C ASP A 124 -4.60 8.21 -10.64
N GLY A 125 -3.31 7.89 -10.54
CA GLY A 125 -2.36 8.62 -9.71
C GLY A 125 -2.26 10.11 -10.06
N ASN A 126 -2.62 10.98 -9.11
CA ASN A 126 -2.53 12.43 -9.25
C ASN A 126 -1.69 13.06 -8.12
N CYS A 127 -0.37 13.08 -8.31
CA CYS A 127 0.50 14.01 -7.61
C CYS A 127 0.20 15.43 -8.11
N GLY A 128 -0.34 16.30 -7.25
CA GLY A 128 -0.95 17.56 -7.70
C GLY A 128 -1.20 18.61 -6.62
N THR A 129 -0.14 19.01 -5.92
CA THR A 129 0.09 20.34 -5.30
C THR A 129 -1.13 21.13 -4.79
N ASN A 130 -1.31 21.14 -3.46
CA ASN A 130 -2.36 21.89 -2.77
C ASN A 130 -2.04 23.41 -2.70
N ILE A 131 -2.36 24.17 -3.76
CA ILE A 131 -2.31 25.64 -3.76
C ILE A 131 -3.73 26.20 -3.91
N LYS A 132 -4.17 26.95 -2.88
CA LYS A 132 -5.37 27.78 -2.92
C LYS A 132 -4.99 29.20 -3.36
N ILE A 133 -5.80 29.82 -4.22
CA ILE A 133 -6.06 31.28 -4.26
C ILE A 133 -7.37 31.50 -5.06
N CYS A 134 -8.08 32.59 -4.75
CA CYS A 134 -9.44 32.92 -5.18
C CYS A 134 -9.47 33.72 -6.52
N ALA A 135 -10.63 34.03 -7.13
CA ALA A 135 -12.01 33.74 -6.70
C ALA A 135 -12.82 32.97 -7.80
N ASP A 136 -13.98 33.35 -8.36
CA ASP A 136 -14.84 34.56 -8.35
C ASP A 136 -16.33 34.11 -8.44
N ASP A 137 -17.30 35.04 -8.56
CA ASP A 137 -18.77 34.80 -8.55
C ASP A 137 -19.27 33.79 -9.63
N ASP A 138 -20.32 32.98 -9.39
CA ASP A 138 -21.74 33.41 -9.40
C ASP A 138 -22.67 32.43 -8.60
N GLU A 139 -23.92 32.83 -8.36
CA GLU A 139 -24.86 32.20 -7.41
C GLU A 139 -25.73 31.08 -8.03
N SER A 140 -25.86 29.92 -7.35
CA SER A 140 -27.09 29.11 -7.36
C SER A 140 -27.11 28.08 -6.22
N ASN A 141 -28.29 27.52 -5.93
CA ASN A 141 -28.65 26.93 -4.64
C ASN A 141 -29.09 25.45 -4.76
N VAL A 142 -29.37 24.81 -3.62
CA VAL A 142 -30.07 23.52 -3.40
C VAL A 142 -29.20 22.24 -3.37
N ILE A 143 -29.53 21.42 -2.37
CA ILE A 143 -28.96 20.13 -1.94
C ILE A 143 -29.39 18.98 -2.87
N ASP A 144 -28.47 18.08 -3.28
CA ASP A 144 -28.67 16.62 -3.32
C ASP A 144 -27.37 15.84 -3.63
N GLY A 145 -27.27 14.62 -3.10
CA GLY A 145 -26.83 13.44 -3.85
C GLY A 145 -25.40 13.38 -4.40
N MET A 146 -24.52 12.70 -3.66
CA MET A 146 -23.24 12.15 -4.12
C MET A 146 -23.40 11.24 -5.37
N ARG A 147 -23.38 11.84 -6.56
CA ARG A 147 -23.40 11.15 -7.85
C ARG A 147 -22.28 11.71 -8.73
N LYS A 148 -21.20 10.93 -8.93
CA LYS A 148 -20.16 11.21 -9.93
C LYS A 148 -20.81 11.31 -11.31
N LEU A 149 -21.05 12.53 -11.79
CA LEU A 149 -21.64 12.81 -13.10
C LEU A 149 -20.71 12.28 -14.20
N LYS A 150 -21.03 11.09 -14.73
CA LYS A 150 -20.30 10.51 -15.88
C LYS A 150 -20.41 11.49 -17.06
N MET A 151 -19.30 12.13 -17.39
CA MET A 151 -19.20 13.17 -18.43
C MET A 151 -19.98 12.79 -19.67
N THR A 152 -20.92 13.66 -20.05
CA THR A 152 -21.87 13.39 -21.14
C THR A 152 -21.14 13.17 -22.47
N LYS A 153 -21.77 12.44 -23.40
CA LYS A 153 -21.19 12.18 -24.73
C LYS A 153 -20.77 13.48 -25.46
N ALA A 154 -21.48 14.58 -25.21
CA ALA A 154 -21.15 15.91 -25.71
C ALA A 154 -19.92 16.53 -25.02
N GLN A 155 -19.79 16.45 -23.69
CA GLN A 155 -18.60 16.91 -22.96
C GLN A 155 -17.34 16.14 -23.38
N LYS A 156 -17.41 14.81 -23.49
CA LYS A 156 -16.27 13.99 -23.95
C LYS A 156 -15.81 14.39 -25.34
N ARG A 157 -16.74 14.62 -26.27
CA ARG A 157 -16.41 15.08 -27.63
C ARG A 157 -15.79 16.48 -27.64
N ARG A 158 -16.32 17.44 -26.86
CA ARG A 158 -15.74 18.79 -26.72
C ARG A 158 -14.31 18.80 -26.14
N MET A 159 -13.96 17.83 -25.29
CA MET A 159 -12.57 17.66 -24.82
C MET A 159 -11.67 17.11 -25.93
N TRP A 160 -12.15 16.14 -26.71
CA TRP A 160 -11.41 15.60 -27.86
C TRP A 160 -11.13 16.67 -28.93
N ASP A 161 -12.17 17.40 -29.35
CA ASP A 161 -12.09 18.48 -30.36
C ASP A 161 -11.20 19.67 -29.91
N ARG A 162 -10.80 19.73 -28.63
CA ARG A 162 -9.89 20.75 -28.05
C ARG A 162 -8.42 20.31 -28.02
N THR A 163 -8.12 19.05 -28.36
CA THR A 163 -6.75 18.53 -28.45
C THR A 163 -6.23 18.66 -29.89
N ASP A 164 -4.97 19.08 -30.06
CA ASP A 164 -4.47 19.61 -31.36
C ASP A 164 -4.35 18.57 -32.49
N ALA A 165 -4.45 17.27 -32.17
CA ALA A 165 -4.48 16.17 -33.13
C ALA A 165 -5.52 16.35 -34.25
N SER A 166 -6.59 17.11 -34.00
CA SER A 166 -7.63 17.39 -35.00
C SER A 166 -7.26 18.48 -36.03
N LYS A 167 -6.24 19.30 -35.78
CA LYS A 167 -5.86 20.44 -36.64
C LYS A 167 -4.57 20.25 -37.44
N ALA A 168 -3.61 19.49 -36.93
CA ALA A 168 -2.30 19.33 -37.56
C ALA A 168 -2.31 18.49 -38.85
N GLY A 169 -3.38 17.75 -39.13
CA GLY A 169 -3.48 16.86 -40.30
C GLY A 169 -2.70 15.54 -40.18
N GLU A 170 -1.85 15.40 -39.15
CA GLU A 170 -1.28 14.11 -38.76
C GLU A 170 -2.38 13.15 -38.34
N ARG A 171 -2.55 12.06 -39.10
CA ARG A 171 -3.53 11.02 -38.78
C ARG A 171 -2.98 10.14 -37.68
N GLU A 172 -3.84 9.82 -36.71
CA GLU A 172 -3.48 9.04 -35.52
C GLU A 172 -2.77 7.72 -35.86
N ARG A 173 -1.82 7.33 -35.02
CA ARG A 173 -0.96 6.14 -35.21
C ARG A 173 -1.81 4.87 -35.14
N GLY A 174 -2.10 4.28 -36.30
CA GLY A 174 -3.04 3.15 -36.45
C GLY A 174 -4.25 3.45 -37.34
N TRP A 175 -4.41 4.68 -37.86
CA TRP A 175 -5.48 5.04 -38.80
C TRP A 175 -5.56 4.14 -40.04
N ASN A 176 -4.41 3.63 -40.51
CA ASN A 176 -4.30 2.71 -41.64
C ASN A 176 -4.10 1.24 -41.22
N TRP A 177 -4.75 0.78 -40.14
CA TRP A 177 -4.70 -0.64 -39.78
C TRP A 177 -5.21 -1.51 -40.94
N VAL A 178 -4.45 -2.56 -41.26
CA VAL A 178 -4.78 -3.52 -42.32
C VAL A 178 -5.04 -4.87 -41.66
N ASP A 179 -6.20 -5.46 -41.96
CA ASP A 179 -6.49 -6.86 -41.66
C ASP A 179 -5.58 -7.75 -42.50
N ILE A 180 -4.56 -8.33 -41.86
CA ILE A 180 -3.53 -9.15 -42.50
C ILE A 180 -4.14 -10.43 -43.08
N LEU A 181 -5.14 -11.03 -42.43
CA LEU A 181 -5.80 -12.24 -42.92
C LEU A 181 -6.59 -11.94 -44.20
N LYS A 182 -7.34 -10.83 -44.20
CA LYS A 182 -8.07 -10.37 -45.38
C LYS A 182 -7.13 -9.96 -46.52
N HIS A 183 -6.04 -9.26 -46.21
CA HIS A 183 -5.05 -8.88 -47.22
C HIS A 183 -4.40 -10.11 -47.87
N LEU A 184 -3.90 -11.06 -47.07
CA LEU A 184 -3.32 -12.31 -47.57
C LEU A 184 -4.31 -13.22 -48.31
N SER A 185 -5.61 -13.14 -47.98
CA SER A 185 -6.65 -13.84 -48.75
C SER A 185 -6.83 -13.27 -50.16
N GLN A 186 -6.65 -11.95 -50.33
CA GLN A 186 -6.78 -11.28 -51.63
C GLN A 186 -5.52 -11.45 -52.50
N THR A 187 -4.33 -11.48 -51.91
CA THR A 187 -3.07 -11.66 -52.65
C THR A 187 -2.74 -13.12 -53.00
N ARG A 188 -3.67 -14.06 -52.76
CA ARG A 188 -3.49 -15.49 -53.08
C ARG A 188 -4.04 -15.92 -54.44
N ASP A 189 -4.93 -15.11 -55.02
CA ASP A 189 -5.58 -15.37 -56.31
C ASP A 189 -5.06 -14.35 -57.36
N SER A 190 -3.75 -14.19 -57.47
CA SER A 190 -3.03 -13.27 -58.38
C SER A 190 -1.69 -13.84 -58.81
#